data_AF-A0A4S3J6C1-F1
#
_entry.id   AF-A0A4S3J6C1-F1
#
_cell.length_a   1.000
_cell.length_b   1.000
_cell.length_c   1.000
_cell.angle_alpha   90.00
_cell.angle_beta   90.00
_cell.angle_gamma   90.00
#
_symmetry.space_group_name_H-M   'P 1'
#
loop_
_entity.id
_entity.type
_entity.pdbx_description
1 polymer ?
#
loop_
_entity_poly.entity_id
_entity_poly.type
_entity_poly.pdbx_seq_one_letter_code
_entity_poly.pdbx_strand_id
1 'polypeptide(L)'
;MPASPPPPVLRPKKTQPVNAHKEEEPISYDINIPYMDVNQETHARTRYPEYLPTWDKIWFDPLPPFTYEDPALRVTDKSKRNLLTPGAKVTEIQPRMGTVVEGVQLNQLTDAAKDELALLVSERKVVAFPDQDLIDDGPAAQEAFMSHFGKPNYQPVSGSVRGHPGFHIIHRDGNREEISRFLEQRTTTTLWHQDVSYEIQPPGYVMLGLLEGPEVGGDTVFAATDMAYK
;
A
#
# COMPACT_ATOMS: atom_id res chain seq x y z
N MET A 1 42.24 53.24 51.71
CA MET A 1 41.66 53.03 50.37
C MET A 1 41.95 51.58 49.97
N PRO A 2 40.99 50.64 50.04
CA PRO A 2 41.21 49.28 49.57
C PRO A 2 41.09 49.23 48.03
N ALA A 3 42.00 48.52 47.38
CA ALA A 3 42.04 48.36 45.94
C ALA A 3 40.89 47.46 45.45
N SER A 4 40.22 47.87 44.36
CA SER A 4 39.15 47.10 43.72
C SER A 4 39.67 45.75 43.19
N PRO A 5 38.88 44.66 43.29
CA PRO A 5 39.27 43.37 42.74
C PRO A 5 39.29 43.41 41.20
N PRO A 6 40.14 42.59 40.56
CA PRO A 6 40.21 42.53 39.11
C PRO A 6 38.91 41.97 38.50
N PRO A 7 38.56 42.38 37.27
CA PRO A 7 37.34 41.92 36.60
C PRO A 7 37.37 40.41 36.34
N PRO A 8 36.21 39.74 36.31
CA PRO A 8 36.14 38.30 36.08
C PRO A 8 36.61 37.97 34.66
N VAL A 9 37.46 36.94 34.56
CA VAL A 9 37.90 36.39 33.27
C VAL A 9 36.71 35.71 32.60
N LEU A 10 36.17 36.34 31.55
CA LEU A 10 35.20 35.72 30.66
C LEU A 10 35.87 34.55 29.94
N ARG A 11 35.62 33.33 30.41
CA ARG A 11 36.00 32.12 29.67
C ARG A 11 35.15 32.07 28.39
N PRO A 12 35.75 31.86 27.21
CA PRO A 12 34.96 31.65 25.99
C PRO A 12 34.03 30.45 26.20
N LYS A 13 32.76 30.59 25.78
CA LYS A 13 31.83 29.45 25.75
C LYS A 13 32.51 28.32 25.00
N LYS A 14 32.50 27.11 25.57
CA LYS A 14 32.95 25.90 24.88
C LYS A 14 32.36 25.90 23.48
N THR A 15 33.20 25.99 22.46
CA THR A 15 32.81 25.71 21.09
C THR A 15 32.21 24.30 21.10
N GLN A 16 30.95 24.19 20.69
CA GLN A 16 30.37 22.88 20.42
C GLN A 16 31.25 22.20 19.36
N PRO A 17 31.53 20.89 19.51
CA PRO A 17 32.26 20.18 18.48
C PRO A 17 31.47 20.29 17.16
N VAL A 18 32.16 20.72 16.11
CA VAL A 18 31.62 20.88 14.74
C VAL A 18 31.16 19.53 14.14
N ASN A 19 31.47 18.43 14.81
CA ASN A 19 31.00 17.08 14.49
C ASN A 19 30.18 16.51 15.66
N ALA A 20 29.02 17.09 15.95
CA ALA A 20 27.95 16.24 16.42
C ALA A 20 27.62 15.33 15.23
N HIS A 21 27.98 14.04 15.31
CA HIS A 21 27.39 13.06 14.42
C HIS A 21 25.88 13.25 14.58
N LYS A 22 25.21 13.88 13.60
CA LYS A 22 23.77 13.66 13.44
C LYS A 22 23.63 12.15 13.43
N GLU A 23 22.74 11.61 14.26
CA GLU A 23 22.33 10.22 14.10
C GLU A 23 22.06 10.03 12.61
N GLU A 24 22.77 9.09 11.98
CA GLU A 24 22.58 8.83 10.55
C GLU A 24 21.12 8.42 10.39
N GLU A 25 20.34 9.30 9.78
CA GLU A 25 18.93 9.06 9.54
C GLU A 25 18.81 7.76 8.72
N PRO A 26 17.99 6.79 9.17
CA PRO A 26 17.91 5.50 8.50
C PRO A 26 17.64 5.66 7.01
N ILE A 27 18.34 4.87 6.19
CA ILE A 27 18.10 4.85 4.74
C ILE A 27 16.70 4.26 4.54
N SER A 28 15.79 5.07 3.99
CA SER A 28 14.46 4.58 3.63
C SER A 28 14.57 3.79 2.31
N TYR A 29 14.29 2.49 2.39
CA TYR A 29 14.14 1.63 1.22
C TYR A 29 12.71 1.65 0.67
N ASP A 30 11.76 2.16 1.44
CA ASP A 30 10.36 2.34 1.05
C ASP A 30 9.93 3.79 1.25
N ILE A 31 9.97 4.56 0.17
CA ILE A 31 9.56 5.96 0.15
C ILE A 31 8.04 6.16 0.35
N ASN A 32 7.26 5.07 0.43
CA ASN A 32 5.82 5.15 0.56
C ASN A 32 5.35 5.37 1.98
N ILE A 33 6.20 5.27 3.00
CA ILE A 33 5.79 5.43 4.40
C ILE A 33 6.88 6.20 5.15
N PRO A 34 6.56 7.30 5.85
CA PRO A 34 7.50 7.94 6.76
C PRO A 34 8.00 6.95 7.79
N TYR A 35 9.30 6.99 8.12
CA TYR A 35 9.85 6.15 9.20
C TYR A 35 9.50 6.69 10.61
N MET A 36 8.60 7.66 10.69
CA MET A 36 8.11 8.28 11.92
C MET A 36 6.62 7.98 12.10
N ASP A 37 6.20 7.81 13.35
CA ASP A 37 4.79 7.64 13.68
C ASP A 37 3.96 8.82 13.16
N VAL A 38 2.77 8.49 12.66
CA VAL A 38 1.79 9.45 12.19
C VAL A 38 1.40 10.38 13.35
N ASN A 39 1.55 11.70 13.16
CA ASN A 39 1.30 12.66 14.24
C ASN A 39 -0.21 12.88 14.48
N GLN A 40 -0.57 13.48 15.63
CA GLN A 40 -1.97 13.75 15.99
C GLN A 40 -2.70 14.65 14.96
N GLU A 41 -1.96 15.51 14.27
CA GLU A 41 -2.53 16.38 13.22
C GLU A 41 -2.89 15.58 11.96
N THR A 42 -2.12 14.55 11.60
CA THR A 42 -2.45 13.66 10.48
C THR A 42 -3.69 12.83 10.80
N HIS A 43 -3.78 12.30 12.03
CA HIS A 43 -5.00 11.63 12.51
C HIS A 43 -6.25 12.51 12.40
N ALA A 44 -6.15 13.81 12.65
CA ALA A 44 -7.29 14.72 12.60
C ALA A 44 -7.67 15.20 11.19
N ARG A 45 -6.74 15.10 10.21
CA ARG A 45 -6.95 15.64 8.85
C ARG A 45 -7.38 14.58 7.83
N THR A 46 -7.07 13.31 8.07
CA THR A 46 -7.43 12.21 7.16
C THR A 46 -8.89 11.80 7.32
N ARG A 47 -9.53 11.40 6.22
CA ARG A 47 -10.88 10.81 6.26
C ARG A 47 -10.87 9.40 6.85
N TYR A 48 -9.75 8.70 6.79
CA TYR A 48 -9.63 7.27 7.08
C TYR A 48 -8.56 6.98 8.16
N PRO A 49 -8.71 7.52 9.39
CA PRO A 49 -7.70 7.40 10.43
C PRO A 49 -7.40 5.95 10.87
N GLU A 50 -8.34 5.03 10.66
CA GLU A 50 -8.21 3.60 10.94
C GLU A 50 -7.26 2.87 9.99
N TYR A 51 -6.90 3.47 8.84
CA TYR A 51 -5.93 2.90 7.89
C TYR A 51 -4.52 3.48 8.07
N LEU A 52 -4.33 4.39 9.02
CA LEU A 52 -3.01 4.97 9.25
C LEU A 52 -2.00 3.89 9.67
N PRO A 53 -0.78 3.91 9.12
CA PRO A 53 0.21 2.88 9.35
C PRO A 53 0.65 2.86 10.83
N THR A 54 0.91 1.65 11.31
CA THR A 54 1.45 1.40 12.64
C THR A 54 2.69 0.51 12.55
N TRP A 55 3.60 0.70 13.50
CA TRP A 55 4.86 -0.03 13.62
C TRP A 55 4.86 -0.99 14.82
N ASP A 56 3.69 -1.54 15.13
CA ASP A 56 3.52 -2.50 16.21
C ASP A 56 4.45 -3.71 15.98
N LYS A 57 5.10 -4.19 17.05
CA LYS A 57 6.03 -5.33 16.96
C LYS A 57 5.24 -6.62 16.72
N ILE A 58 5.25 -7.11 15.49
CA ILE A 58 4.57 -8.34 15.08
C ILE A 58 5.62 -9.35 14.62
N TRP A 59 5.45 -10.61 15.00
CA TRP A 59 6.29 -11.72 14.56
C TRP A 59 5.49 -12.65 13.66
N PHE A 60 6.07 -13.00 12.52
CA PHE A 60 5.52 -14.00 11.60
C PHE A 60 6.49 -15.18 11.53
N ASP A 61 5.97 -16.38 11.76
CA ASP A 61 6.75 -17.59 11.54
C ASP A 61 7.02 -17.78 10.03
N PRO A 62 8.11 -18.48 9.66
CA PRO A 62 8.39 -18.80 8.26
C PRO A 62 7.18 -19.46 7.60
N LEU A 63 6.76 -18.93 6.44
CA LEU A 63 5.57 -19.40 5.77
C LEU A 63 5.77 -20.83 5.26
N PRO A 64 5.02 -21.83 5.79
CA PRO A 64 5.09 -23.18 5.25
C PRO A 64 4.38 -23.23 3.88
N PRO A 65 4.76 -24.18 3.01
CA PRO A 65 4.03 -24.41 1.78
C PRO A 65 2.56 -24.73 2.07
N PHE A 66 1.66 -24.23 1.22
CA PHE A 66 0.23 -24.45 1.35
C PHE A 66 -0.41 -24.75 -0.01
N THR A 67 -1.48 -25.54 0.00
CA THR A 67 -2.29 -25.77 -1.20
C THR A 67 -3.17 -24.56 -1.46
N TYR A 68 -3.15 -24.09 -2.70
CA TYR A 68 -3.99 -22.98 -3.16
C TYR A 68 -4.91 -23.45 -4.28
N GLU A 69 -6.20 -23.15 -4.14
CA GLU A 69 -7.22 -23.40 -5.16
C GLU A 69 -7.78 -22.05 -5.64
N ASP A 70 -7.45 -21.69 -6.87
CA ASP A 70 -7.86 -20.41 -7.46
C ASP A 70 -9.39 -20.34 -7.63
N PRO A 71 -10.07 -19.34 -7.03
CA PRO A 71 -11.51 -19.16 -7.18
C PRO A 71 -11.98 -19.06 -8.65
N ALA A 72 -11.14 -18.55 -9.56
CA ALA A 72 -11.44 -18.49 -10.98
C ALA A 72 -11.74 -19.88 -11.59
N LEU A 73 -11.11 -20.93 -11.07
CA LEU A 73 -11.29 -22.31 -11.57
C LEU A 73 -12.63 -22.93 -11.16
N ARG A 74 -13.35 -22.32 -10.20
CA ARG A 74 -14.69 -22.75 -9.78
C ARG A 74 -15.77 -22.29 -10.76
N VAL A 75 -15.47 -21.30 -11.61
CA VAL A 75 -16.44 -20.72 -12.55
C VAL A 75 -16.68 -21.66 -13.73
N THR A 76 -17.90 -22.19 -13.83
CA THR A 76 -18.32 -23.04 -14.96
C THR A 76 -18.98 -22.24 -16.09
N ASP A 77 -19.67 -21.14 -15.75
CA ASP A 77 -20.36 -20.26 -16.68
C ASP A 77 -19.55 -18.97 -16.90
N LYS A 78 -18.94 -18.84 -18.09
CA LYS A 78 -18.04 -17.73 -18.41
C LYS A 78 -18.74 -16.41 -18.72
N SER A 79 -20.07 -16.36 -18.70
CA SER A 79 -20.85 -15.14 -18.93
C SER A 79 -20.70 -14.10 -17.81
N LYS A 80 -20.24 -14.53 -16.62
CA LYS A 80 -20.05 -13.68 -15.43
C LYS A 80 -21.33 -12.98 -14.99
N ARG A 81 -22.48 -13.67 -15.10
CA ARG A 81 -23.81 -13.10 -14.86
C ARG A 81 -24.09 -12.71 -13.40
N ASN A 82 -23.38 -13.28 -12.44
CA ASN A 82 -23.53 -12.92 -11.03
C ASN A 82 -22.73 -11.64 -10.69
N LEU A 83 -21.61 -11.41 -11.37
CA LEU A 83 -20.80 -10.20 -11.27
C LEU A 83 -21.37 -9.06 -12.12
N LEU A 84 -21.66 -9.32 -13.40
CA LEU A 84 -22.08 -8.34 -14.40
C LEU A 84 -23.60 -8.26 -14.49
N THR A 85 -24.20 -7.67 -13.45
CA THR A 85 -25.65 -7.45 -13.40
C THR A 85 -26.11 -6.49 -14.51
N PRO A 86 -27.41 -6.40 -14.85
CA PRO A 86 -27.90 -5.51 -15.92
C PRO A 86 -27.57 -4.02 -15.74
N GLY A 87 -27.25 -3.57 -14.52
CA GLY A 87 -26.83 -2.19 -14.24
C GLY A 87 -25.32 -1.96 -14.39
N ALA A 88 -24.53 -3.03 -14.56
CA ALA A 88 -23.09 -2.93 -14.67
C ALA A 88 -22.67 -2.41 -16.07
N LYS A 89 -21.73 -1.46 -16.09
CA LYS A 89 -21.10 -0.98 -17.32
C LYS A 89 -19.64 -1.41 -17.34
N VAL A 90 -19.24 -2.07 -18.43
CA VAL A 90 -17.90 -2.62 -18.59
C VAL A 90 -17.18 -1.87 -19.72
N THR A 91 -16.02 -1.30 -19.40
CA THR A 91 -15.19 -0.57 -20.37
C THR A 91 -13.77 -1.13 -20.35
N GLU A 92 -13.25 -1.58 -21.50
CA GLU A 92 -11.86 -2.03 -21.59
C GLU A 92 -10.90 -0.84 -21.66
N ILE A 93 -9.80 -0.90 -20.90
CA ILE A 93 -8.76 0.15 -20.88
C ILE A 93 -7.76 -0.09 -22.01
N GLN A 94 -7.31 -1.33 -22.18
CA GLN A 94 -6.41 -1.77 -23.25
C GLN A 94 -6.92 -3.05 -23.92
N PRO A 95 -6.52 -3.36 -25.17
CA PRO A 95 -7.03 -4.52 -25.89
C PRO A 95 -6.77 -5.89 -25.21
N ARG A 96 -5.73 -6.00 -24.37
CA ARG A 96 -5.27 -7.27 -23.78
C ARG A 96 -5.23 -7.28 -22.24
N MET A 97 -5.54 -6.15 -21.61
CA MET A 97 -5.56 -6.02 -20.16
C MET A 97 -6.33 -4.77 -19.73
N GLY A 98 -6.72 -4.70 -18.46
CA GLY A 98 -7.38 -3.53 -17.91
C GLY A 98 -8.86 -3.48 -18.29
N THR A 99 -9.72 -3.43 -17.30
CA THR A 99 -11.16 -3.26 -17.45
C THR A 99 -11.68 -2.40 -16.31
N VAL A 100 -12.52 -1.42 -16.60
CA VAL A 100 -13.30 -0.67 -15.62
C VAL A 100 -14.70 -1.28 -15.56
N VAL A 101 -15.18 -1.57 -14.34
CA VAL A 101 -16.53 -2.06 -14.08
C VAL A 101 -17.25 -1.07 -13.17
N GLU A 102 -18.21 -0.34 -13.74
CA GLU A 102 -19.06 0.62 -13.03
C GLU A 102 -20.39 -0.05 -12.64
N GLY A 103 -21.03 0.41 -11.56
CA GLY A 103 -22.36 -0.06 -11.15
C GLY A 103 -22.37 -1.39 -10.39
N VAL A 104 -21.23 -1.84 -9.88
CA VAL A 104 -21.07 -3.04 -9.05
C VAL A 104 -20.42 -2.66 -7.73
N GLN A 105 -21.00 -3.07 -6.60
CA GLN A 105 -20.44 -2.86 -5.26
C GLN A 105 -19.78 -4.14 -4.75
N LEU A 106 -18.47 -4.08 -4.45
CA LEU A 106 -17.69 -5.24 -4.04
C LEU A 106 -18.18 -5.85 -2.71
N ASN A 107 -18.63 -5.02 -1.76
CA ASN A 107 -19.18 -5.45 -0.48
C ASN A 107 -20.54 -6.17 -0.59
N GLN A 108 -21.19 -6.13 -1.76
CA GLN A 108 -22.47 -6.79 -2.03
C GLN A 108 -22.33 -8.08 -2.85
N LEU A 109 -21.10 -8.46 -3.23
CA LEU A 109 -20.88 -9.65 -4.05
C LEU A 109 -21.18 -10.93 -3.28
N THR A 110 -21.95 -11.80 -3.91
CA THR A 110 -22.06 -13.20 -3.51
C THR A 110 -20.75 -13.94 -3.80
N ASP A 111 -20.54 -15.10 -3.17
CA ASP A 111 -19.34 -15.90 -3.41
C ASP A 111 -19.20 -16.34 -4.87
N ALA A 112 -20.31 -16.65 -5.55
CA ALA A 112 -20.31 -16.93 -6.99
C ALA A 112 -19.88 -15.71 -7.82
N ALA A 113 -20.29 -14.50 -7.43
CA ALA A 113 -19.84 -13.27 -8.10
C ALA A 113 -18.36 -12.96 -7.82
N LYS A 114 -17.84 -13.31 -6.63
CA LYS A 114 -16.41 -13.20 -6.31
C LYS A 114 -15.56 -14.21 -7.11
N ASP A 115 -16.06 -15.44 -7.31
CA ASP A 115 -15.42 -16.42 -8.20
C ASP A 115 -15.38 -15.89 -9.65
N GLU A 116 -16.47 -15.29 -10.12
CA GLU A 116 -16.52 -14.64 -11.45
C GLU A 116 -15.61 -13.41 -11.55
N LEU A 117 -15.43 -12.67 -10.46
CA LEU A 117 -14.45 -11.58 -10.36
C LEU A 117 -13.03 -12.11 -10.47
N ALA A 118 -12.70 -13.20 -9.78
CA ALA A 118 -11.41 -13.86 -9.91
C ALA A 118 -11.15 -14.23 -11.39
N LEU A 119 -12.13 -14.83 -12.07
CA LEU A 119 -12.02 -15.16 -13.50
C LEU A 119 -11.80 -13.91 -14.37
N LEU A 120 -12.55 -12.82 -14.13
CA LEU A 120 -12.38 -11.57 -14.87
C LEU A 120 -10.98 -10.99 -14.67
N VAL A 121 -10.45 -11.02 -13.44
CA VAL A 121 -9.09 -10.59 -13.13
C VAL A 121 -8.07 -11.49 -13.83
N SER A 122 -8.25 -12.81 -13.87
CA SER A 122 -7.33 -13.70 -14.61
C SER A 122 -7.31 -13.39 -16.12
N GLU A 123 -8.46 -13.05 -16.71
CA GLU A 123 -8.59 -12.72 -18.14
C GLU A 123 -8.05 -11.32 -18.47
N ARG A 124 -8.27 -10.35 -17.57
CA ARG A 124 -8.02 -8.92 -17.81
C ARG A 124 -6.82 -8.36 -17.04
N LYS A 125 -6.20 -9.14 -16.15
CA LYS A 125 -5.02 -8.84 -15.33
C LYS A 125 -5.26 -7.76 -14.27
N VAL A 126 -5.95 -6.69 -14.63
CA VAL A 126 -6.31 -5.57 -13.76
C VAL A 126 -7.78 -5.23 -14.03
N VAL A 127 -8.56 -5.12 -12.97
CA VAL A 127 -9.96 -4.69 -13.03
C VAL A 127 -10.14 -3.58 -12.00
N ALA A 128 -10.65 -2.43 -12.44
CA ALA A 128 -10.89 -1.27 -11.61
C ALA A 128 -12.40 -1.09 -11.36
N PHE A 129 -12.74 -0.81 -10.10
CA PHE A 129 -14.11 -0.55 -9.65
C PHE A 129 -14.14 0.85 -9.05
N PRO A 130 -14.70 1.87 -9.74
CA PRO A 130 -14.90 3.18 -9.15
C PRO A 130 -16.06 3.15 -8.14
N ASP A 131 -16.16 4.19 -7.31
CA ASP A 131 -17.28 4.45 -6.40
C ASP A 131 -17.62 3.26 -5.48
N GLN A 132 -16.62 2.76 -4.74
CA GLN A 132 -16.79 1.58 -3.86
C GLN A 132 -17.04 1.96 -2.41
N ASP A 133 -18.20 1.55 -1.88
CA ASP A 133 -18.56 1.68 -0.47
C ASP A 133 -17.68 0.80 0.44
N LEU A 134 -17.09 -0.26 -0.11
CA LEU A 134 -16.19 -1.19 0.60
C LEU A 134 -15.01 -0.46 1.29
N ILE A 135 -14.58 0.68 0.75
CA ILE A 135 -13.51 1.48 1.36
C ILE A 135 -13.98 2.09 2.69
N ASP A 136 -15.20 2.65 2.69
CA ASP A 136 -15.84 3.27 3.85
C ASP A 136 -16.28 2.23 4.91
N ASP A 137 -16.50 0.97 4.52
CA ASP A 137 -16.81 -0.13 5.45
C ASP A 137 -15.63 -0.50 6.39
N GLY A 138 -14.43 0.00 6.09
CA GLY A 138 -13.25 -0.12 6.95
C GLY A 138 -12.36 -1.36 6.70
N PRO A 139 -11.19 -1.43 7.36
CA PRO A 139 -10.17 -2.45 7.08
C PRO A 139 -10.66 -3.89 7.27
N ALA A 140 -11.53 -4.13 8.26
CA ALA A 140 -12.08 -5.45 8.53
C ALA A 140 -12.97 -5.97 7.40
N ALA A 141 -13.77 -5.10 6.77
CA ALA A 141 -14.63 -5.47 5.65
C ALA A 141 -13.79 -5.79 4.41
N GLN A 142 -12.74 -4.99 4.15
CA GLN A 142 -11.77 -5.22 3.09
C GLN A 142 -11.01 -6.56 3.26
N GLU A 143 -10.56 -6.86 4.47
CA GLU A 143 -9.90 -8.15 4.78
C GLU A 143 -10.87 -9.32 4.60
N ALA A 144 -12.10 -9.19 5.11
CA ALA A 144 -13.13 -10.21 4.95
C ALA A 144 -13.46 -10.47 3.47
N PHE A 145 -13.56 -9.42 2.65
CA PHE A 145 -13.71 -9.54 1.21
C PHE A 145 -12.54 -10.30 0.56
N MET A 146 -11.30 -9.91 0.88
CA MET A 146 -10.10 -10.52 0.30
C MET A 146 -9.87 -11.97 0.73
N SER A 147 -10.38 -12.37 1.90
CA SER A 147 -10.29 -13.75 2.39
C SER A 147 -10.90 -14.79 1.44
N HIS A 148 -11.81 -14.38 0.56
CA HIS A 148 -12.38 -15.24 -0.48
C HIS A 148 -11.36 -15.68 -1.53
N PHE A 149 -10.37 -14.82 -1.80
CA PHE A 149 -9.35 -15.02 -2.83
C PHE A 149 -8.13 -15.78 -2.32
N GLY A 150 -8.03 -16.01 -1.01
CA GLY A 150 -6.93 -16.75 -0.41
C GLY A 150 -6.61 -16.26 1.00
N LYS A 151 -5.61 -16.90 1.62
CA LYS A 151 -5.09 -16.42 2.89
C LYS A 151 -4.42 -15.04 2.72
N PRO A 152 -4.42 -14.19 3.77
CA PRO A 152 -3.60 -12.99 3.77
C PRO A 152 -2.11 -13.30 3.53
N ASN A 153 -1.44 -12.42 2.80
CA ASN A 153 0.01 -12.34 2.74
C ASN A 153 0.48 -11.28 3.74
N TYR A 154 1.56 -11.57 4.47
CA TYR A 154 2.10 -10.68 5.49
C TYR A 154 3.46 -10.18 5.03
N GLN A 155 3.61 -8.85 4.91
CA GLN A 155 4.84 -8.24 4.42
C GLN A 155 5.59 -7.58 5.59
N PRO A 156 6.69 -8.17 6.08
CA PRO A 156 7.42 -7.65 7.25
C PRO A 156 8.32 -6.44 6.91
N VAL A 157 8.02 -5.72 5.83
CA VAL A 157 8.86 -4.64 5.27
C VAL A 157 8.22 -3.25 5.38
N SER A 158 6.94 -3.18 5.73
CA SER A 158 6.16 -1.94 5.78
C SER A 158 5.37 -1.81 7.07
N GLY A 159 4.91 -0.59 7.37
CA GLY A 159 3.87 -0.38 8.38
C GLY A 159 2.61 -1.16 8.04
N SER A 160 1.85 -1.56 9.06
CA SER A 160 0.61 -2.31 8.92
C SER A 160 -0.58 -1.53 9.48
N VAL A 161 -1.80 -1.94 9.13
CA VAL A 161 -3.01 -1.43 9.77
C VAL A 161 -3.21 -2.12 11.11
N ARG A 162 -3.50 -1.34 12.17
CA ARG A 162 -3.69 -1.89 13.50
C ARG A 162 -4.78 -2.96 13.50
N GLY A 163 -4.44 -4.16 13.97
CA GLY A 163 -5.37 -5.30 14.00
C GLY A 163 -5.54 -6.04 12.67
N HIS A 164 -4.99 -5.50 11.57
CA HIS A 164 -5.10 -6.05 10.22
C HIS A 164 -3.70 -6.15 9.56
N PRO A 165 -2.86 -7.08 10.03
CA PRO A 165 -1.45 -7.19 9.60
C PRO A 165 -1.26 -7.58 8.13
N GLY A 166 -2.31 -8.03 7.44
CA GLY A 166 -2.27 -8.35 6.01
C GLY A 166 -2.28 -7.13 5.08
N PHE A 167 -2.49 -5.92 5.62
CA PHE A 167 -2.44 -4.70 4.83
C PHE A 167 -1.01 -4.22 4.60
N HIS A 168 -0.77 -3.78 3.36
CA HIS A 168 0.37 -2.95 3.00
C HIS A 168 -0.15 -1.53 2.74
N ILE A 169 0.28 -0.55 3.55
CA ILE A 169 -0.20 0.83 3.46
C ILE A 169 0.81 1.71 2.72
N ILE A 170 0.32 2.44 1.71
CA ILE A 170 1.08 3.44 0.97
C ILE A 170 0.63 4.82 1.48
N HIS A 171 1.45 5.48 2.29
CA HIS A 171 1.14 6.77 2.93
C HIS A 171 2.22 7.82 2.68
N ARG A 172 2.05 8.66 1.66
CA ARG A 172 3.03 9.68 1.26
C ARG A 172 2.74 11.08 1.80
N ASP A 173 2.43 11.18 3.09
CA ASP A 173 2.28 12.47 3.80
C ASP A 173 3.45 12.67 4.78
N GLY A 174 3.99 13.89 4.87
CA GLY A 174 5.09 14.21 5.78
C GLY A 174 6.48 13.62 5.43
N ASN A 175 6.66 12.98 4.27
CA ASN A 175 7.93 12.34 3.87
C ASN A 175 8.70 13.09 2.77
N ARG A 176 8.54 14.42 2.67
CA ARG A 176 9.15 15.24 1.61
C ARG A 176 10.68 15.10 1.60
N GLU A 177 11.30 15.20 2.76
CA GLU A 177 12.75 15.12 2.93
C GLU A 177 13.28 13.73 2.55
N GLU A 178 12.56 12.66 2.90
CA GLU A 178 12.89 11.29 2.52
C GLU A 178 12.85 11.10 1.00
N ILE A 179 11.80 11.62 0.34
CA ILE A 179 11.67 11.59 -1.12
C ILE A 179 12.80 12.40 -1.78
N SER A 180 13.11 13.60 -1.27
CA SER A 180 14.21 14.42 -1.77
C SER A 180 15.54 13.69 -1.71
N ARG A 181 15.85 13.05 -0.56
CA ARG A 181 17.07 12.26 -0.36
C ARG A 181 17.11 11.04 -1.29
N PHE A 182 16.00 10.34 -1.48
CA PHE A 182 15.92 9.22 -2.43
C PHE A 182 16.26 9.65 -3.86
N LEU A 183 15.81 10.84 -4.27
CA LEU A 183 16.05 11.43 -5.59
C LEU A 183 17.47 12.01 -5.76
N GLU A 184 18.28 12.13 -4.71
CA GLU A 184 19.71 12.48 -4.85
C GLU A 184 20.49 11.39 -5.60
N GLN A 185 20.04 10.14 -5.50
CA GLN A 185 20.69 8.97 -6.11
C GLN A 185 19.88 8.33 -7.24
N ARG A 186 18.65 8.82 -7.51
CA ARG A 186 17.71 8.23 -8.47
C ARG A 186 17.05 9.31 -9.32
N THR A 187 16.83 9.02 -10.59
CA THR A 187 16.17 9.95 -11.52
C THR A 187 14.63 9.88 -11.44
N THR A 188 14.07 8.85 -10.82
CA THR A 188 12.62 8.65 -10.69
C THR A 188 12.29 7.85 -9.44
N THR A 189 11.08 8.03 -8.93
CA THR A 189 10.46 7.19 -7.89
C THR A 189 9.73 5.98 -8.47
N THR A 190 9.63 5.86 -9.79
CA THR A 190 8.97 4.74 -10.48
C THR A 190 9.84 3.49 -10.49
N LEU A 191 9.27 2.39 -10.02
CA LEU A 191 9.89 1.06 -10.05
C LEU A 191 8.92 0.03 -10.62
N TRP A 192 9.32 -0.65 -11.69
CA TRP A 192 8.62 -1.84 -12.17
C TRP A 192 8.97 -3.02 -11.27
N HIS A 193 7.96 -3.66 -10.70
CA HIS A 193 8.14 -4.82 -9.83
C HIS A 193 6.92 -5.74 -9.90
N GLN A 194 7.10 -6.94 -9.35
CA GLN A 194 6.01 -7.82 -8.92
C GLN A 194 6.12 -7.96 -7.40
N ASP A 195 5.01 -7.74 -6.71
CA ASP A 195 4.92 -7.78 -5.25
C ASP A 195 5.47 -9.09 -4.68
N VAL A 196 6.32 -8.96 -3.67
CA VAL A 196 6.80 -10.08 -2.83
C VAL A 196 7.36 -11.25 -3.64
N SER A 197 7.97 -10.96 -4.80
CA SER A 197 8.53 -11.97 -5.72
C SER A 197 9.72 -12.77 -5.16
N TYR A 198 10.16 -12.45 -3.94
CA TYR A 198 11.15 -13.21 -3.19
C TYR A 198 10.56 -14.40 -2.41
N GLU A 199 9.23 -14.47 -2.22
CA GLU A 199 8.57 -15.62 -1.59
C GLU A 199 8.45 -16.82 -2.55
N ILE A 200 8.45 -18.03 -2.00
CA ILE A 200 8.23 -19.26 -2.77
C ILE A 200 6.81 -19.31 -3.37
N GLN A 201 5.83 -18.80 -2.63
CA GLN A 201 4.43 -18.70 -3.04
C GLN A 201 3.97 -17.24 -2.93
N PRO A 202 4.36 -16.37 -3.89
CA PRO A 202 4.03 -14.95 -3.86
C PRO A 202 2.51 -14.71 -3.98
N PRO A 203 2.01 -13.51 -3.64
CA PRO A 203 0.59 -13.16 -3.73
C PRO A 203 0.01 -13.40 -5.13
N GLY A 204 -1.15 -14.06 -5.19
CA GLY A 204 -1.88 -14.33 -6.43
C GLY A 204 -2.92 -13.25 -6.80
N TYR A 205 -3.54 -12.63 -5.79
CA TYR A 205 -4.50 -11.54 -5.95
C TYR A 205 -4.11 -10.38 -5.03
N VAL A 206 -4.23 -9.15 -5.54
CA VAL A 206 -3.99 -7.91 -4.80
C VAL A 206 -5.19 -6.99 -5.00
N MET A 207 -5.71 -6.43 -3.91
CA MET A 207 -6.67 -5.34 -3.94
C MET A 207 -5.96 -4.06 -3.51
N LEU A 208 -6.04 -3.04 -4.35
CA LEU A 208 -5.52 -1.71 -4.08
C LEU A 208 -6.71 -0.74 -3.96
N GLY A 209 -6.88 -0.17 -2.77
CA GLY A 209 -7.89 0.87 -2.51
C GLY A 209 -7.25 2.26 -2.44
N LEU A 210 -7.80 3.23 -3.17
CA LEU A 210 -7.41 4.63 -3.02
C LEU A 210 -8.21 5.27 -1.89
N LEU A 211 -7.56 5.52 -0.76
CA LEU A 211 -8.17 6.21 0.39
C LEU A 211 -8.22 7.72 0.15
N GLU A 212 -7.05 8.32 -0.01
CA GLU A 212 -6.87 9.73 -0.31
C GLU A 212 -5.73 9.89 -1.32
N GLY A 213 -5.91 10.80 -2.27
CA GLY A 213 -4.94 11.05 -3.33
C GLY A 213 -5.08 12.46 -3.89
N PRO A 214 -4.09 12.93 -4.66
CA PRO A 214 -4.16 14.23 -5.32
C PRO A 214 -5.20 14.21 -6.44
N GLU A 215 -5.71 15.40 -6.82
CA GLU A 215 -6.60 15.54 -7.99
C GLU A 215 -5.90 15.13 -9.30
N VAL A 216 -4.57 15.28 -9.36
CA VAL A 216 -3.74 14.97 -10.53
C VAL A 216 -2.41 14.33 -10.11
N GLY A 217 -1.97 13.32 -10.88
CA GLY A 217 -0.75 12.55 -10.62
C GLY A 217 -0.96 11.40 -9.62
N GLY A 218 0.03 10.52 -9.50
CA GLY A 218 -0.08 9.32 -8.66
C GLY A 218 -0.61 8.08 -9.40
N ASP A 219 -0.67 8.12 -10.73
CA ASP A 219 -1.10 7.00 -11.56
C ASP A 219 -0.30 5.73 -11.28
N THR A 220 -0.99 4.60 -11.22
CA THR A 220 -0.37 3.26 -11.16
C THR A 220 -0.44 2.62 -12.54
N VAL A 221 0.73 2.26 -13.08
CA VAL A 221 0.84 1.65 -14.42
C VAL A 221 1.15 0.16 -14.27
N PHE A 222 0.46 -0.66 -15.05
CA PHE A 222 0.62 -2.12 -15.05
C PHE A 222 1.15 -2.61 -16.41
N ALA A 223 1.85 -3.73 -16.40
CA ALA A 223 2.36 -4.40 -17.60
C ALA A 223 1.91 -5.87 -17.65
N ALA A 224 1.49 -6.32 -18.83
CA ALA A 224 1.13 -7.71 -19.09
C ALA A 224 2.39 -8.54 -19.42
N THR A 225 2.96 -9.22 -18.42
CA THR A 225 4.20 -9.99 -18.57
C THR A 225 4.05 -11.23 -19.46
N ASP A 226 2.86 -11.85 -19.49
CA ASP A 226 2.54 -12.95 -20.41
C ASP A 226 2.54 -12.51 -21.88
N MET A 227 2.20 -11.25 -22.15
CA MET A 227 2.26 -10.68 -23.49
C MET A 227 3.68 -10.28 -23.88
N ALA A 228 4.51 -9.88 -22.91
CA ALA A 228 5.93 -9.59 -23.15
C ALA A 228 6.74 -10.86 -23.48
N TYR A 229 6.28 -12.03 -23.01
CA TYR A 229 6.95 -13.31 -23.26
C TYR A 229 6.68 -13.88 -24.66
N LYS A 230 5.51 -13.58 -25.25
CA LYS A 230 5.07 -14.13 -26.56
C LYS A 230 5.86 -13.55 -27.72
#